data_AF-A0A1H3WPR2-F1
#
_entry.id   AF-A0A1H3WPR2-F1
#
_cell.length_a   1.000
_cell.length_b   1.000
_cell.length_c   1.000
_cell.angle_alpha   90.00
_cell.angle_beta   90.00
_cell.angle_gamma   90.00
#
_symmetry.space_group_name_H-M   'P 1'
#
loop_
_entity.id
_entity.type
_entity.pdbx_description
1 polymer ?
#
loop_
_entity_poly.entity_id
_entity_poly.type
_entity_poly.pdbx_seq_one_letter_code
_entity_poly.pdbx_strand_id
1 'polypeptide(L)'
;MRIFRYRTLAQYYHKHPDAKTALEDWFSKTEESEWNNFSDMKATFNSVDAVENHRYVFNIKGNSYRLIAIVLFVPKHVYIRFIGTHAEYDKITDVQSLKKQQAMKAITNDREYQTITKRIDQLLDIVTDDNYNSIPEAVELDFLSTLIEEYDRKHYPIALPQLSEAIRLRMYEMNINQAELAKLLGVSPSRITEYLSGKEPSLKIARIICEKLNISANVVLGVSRPAYSKSGVY
;
A
#
# COMPACT_ATOMS: atom_id res chain seq x y z
N MET A 1 -6.07 1.40 6.17
CA MET A 1 -6.84 0.56 5.23
C MET A 1 -6.30 -0.85 5.35
N ARG A 2 -7.12 -1.88 5.17
CA ARG A 2 -6.67 -3.29 5.17
C ARG A 2 -6.22 -3.67 3.77
N ILE A 3 -4.94 -4.07 3.64
CA ILE A 3 -4.29 -4.33 2.35
C ILE A 3 -4.19 -5.84 2.14
N PHE A 4 -4.64 -6.30 0.97
CA PHE A 4 -4.59 -7.70 0.56
C PHE A 4 -3.67 -7.91 -0.63
N ARG A 5 -3.16 -9.14 -0.76
CA ARG A 5 -2.28 -9.59 -1.86
C ARG A 5 -0.94 -8.86 -1.92
N TYR A 6 -0.42 -8.44 -0.77
CA TYR A 6 0.83 -7.69 -0.68
C TYR A 6 2.08 -8.55 -0.91
N ARG A 7 1.97 -9.87 -1.07
CA ARG A 7 3.06 -10.66 -1.69
C ARG A 7 3.51 -10.08 -3.03
N THR A 8 2.60 -9.43 -3.76
CA THR A 8 2.90 -8.79 -5.05
C THR A 8 3.96 -7.70 -4.87
N LEU A 9 3.90 -6.93 -3.77
CA LEU A 9 4.93 -5.94 -3.44
C LEU A 9 6.28 -6.60 -3.17
N ALA A 10 6.27 -7.62 -2.30
CA ALA A 10 7.48 -8.34 -1.91
C ALA A 10 8.20 -8.96 -3.11
N GLN A 11 7.45 -9.61 -3.99
CA GLN A 11 7.99 -10.20 -5.22
C GLN A 11 8.50 -9.13 -6.19
N TYR A 12 7.80 -8.00 -6.30
CA TYR A 12 8.17 -6.95 -7.24
C TYR A 12 9.49 -6.28 -6.85
N TYR A 13 9.65 -5.83 -5.59
CA TYR A 13 10.90 -5.18 -5.22
C TYR A 13 12.08 -6.16 -5.07
N HIS A 14 11.86 -7.47 -4.95
CA HIS A 14 12.96 -8.45 -5.04
C HIS A 14 13.58 -8.45 -6.45
N LYS A 15 12.77 -8.19 -7.48
CA LYS A 15 13.23 -8.05 -8.87
C LYS A 15 13.66 -6.62 -9.22
N HIS A 16 13.05 -5.63 -8.56
CA HIS A 16 13.30 -4.20 -8.75
C HIS A 16 13.65 -3.53 -7.41
N PRO A 17 14.89 -3.69 -6.91
CA PRO A 17 15.28 -3.19 -5.58
C PRO A 17 15.11 -1.67 -5.41
N ASP A 18 15.19 -0.91 -6.50
CA ASP A 18 14.99 0.53 -6.52
C ASP A 18 13.53 0.95 -6.24
N ALA A 19 12.56 0.04 -6.39
CA ALA A 19 11.16 0.27 -6.06
C ALA A 19 10.85 0.00 -4.57
N LYS A 20 11.76 -0.67 -3.83
CA LYS A 20 11.51 -1.18 -2.48
C LYS A 20 10.99 -0.11 -1.53
N THR A 21 11.77 0.95 -1.30
CA THR A 21 11.43 2.02 -0.36
C THR A 21 10.09 2.67 -0.71
N ALA A 22 9.81 2.87 -2.00
CA ALA A 22 8.57 3.49 -2.44
C ALA A 22 7.34 2.58 -2.22
N LEU A 23 7.49 1.26 -2.40
CA LEU A 23 6.42 0.30 -2.14
C LEU A 23 6.18 0.08 -0.64
N GLU A 24 7.25 0.08 0.18
CA GLU A 24 7.14 0.02 1.64
C GLU A 24 6.48 1.29 2.20
N ASP A 25 6.83 2.47 1.67
CA ASP A 25 6.20 3.75 2.00
C ASP A 25 4.71 3.78 1.60
N TRP A 26 4.37 3.36 0.38
CA TRP A 26 2.98 3.24 -0.06
C TRP A 26 2.18 2.32 0.86
N PHE A 27 2.75 1.17 1.23
CA PHE A 27 2.10 0.22 2.12
C PHE A 27 1.84 0.84 3.50
N SER A 28 2.87 1.44 4.13
CA SER A 28 2.75 2.02 5.47
C SER A 28 1.65 3.09 5.52
N LYS A 29 1.66 4.03 4.56
CA LYS A 29 0.65 5.08 4.47
C LYS A 29 -0.75 4.52 4.28
N THR A 30 -0.89 3.55 3.39
CA THR A 30 -2.19 2.93 3.09
C THR A 30 -2.72 2.17 4.30
N GLU A 31 -1.86 1.44 5.02
CA GLU A 31 -2.21 0.71 6.24
C GLU A 31 -2.76 1.65 7.32
N GLU A 32 -2.13 2.81 7.50
CA GLU A 32 -2.50 3.83 8.49
C GLU A 32 -3.70 4.71 8.11
N SER A 33 -4.16 4.64 6.85
CA SER A 33 -5.21 5.56 6.35
C SER A 33 -6.64 5.08 6.64
N GLU A 34 -7.58 6.00 6.82
CA GLU A 34 -9.02 5.69 6.95
C GLU A 34 -9.84 6.38 5.85
N TRP A 35 -9.67 5.95 4.60
CA TRP A 35 -10.34 6.58 3.46
C TRP A 35 -11.83 6.22 3.43
N ASN A 36 -12.72 7.21 3.40
CA ASN A 36 -14.17 7.04 3.23
C ASN A 36 -14.61 7.22 1.79
N ASN A 37 -13.78 7.82 0.95
CA ASN A 37 -14.08 8.10 -0.44
C ASN A 37 -12.77 8.39 -1.21
N PHE A 38 -12.90 8.63 -2.51
CA PHE A 38 -11.79 8.97 -3.38
C PHE A 38 -11.03 10.24 -2.97
N SER A 39 -11.73 11.25 -2.43
CA SER A 39 -11.10 12.51 -2.01
C SER A 39 -10.12 12.30 -0.85
N ASP A 40 -10.49 11.47 0.14
CA ASP A 40 -9.61 11.12 1.26
C ASP A 40 -8.34 10.42 0.75
N MET A 41 -8.50 9.48 -0.18
CA MET A 41 -7.39 8.78 -0.81
C MET A 41 -6.49 9.71 -1.64
N LYS A 42 -7.09 10.65 -2.40
CA LYS A 42 -6.37 11.67 -3.18
C LYS A 42 -5.62 12.65 -2.28
N ALA A 43 -6.11 12.92 -1.07
CA ALA A 43 -5.39 13.72 -0.09
C ALA A 43 -4.10 13.01 0.42
N THR A 44 -4.14 11.68 0.59
CA THR A 44 -2.95 10.89 0.93
C THR A 44 -1.99 10.75 -0.27
N PHE A 45 -2.54 10.48 -1.46
CA PHE A 45 -1.84 10.22 -2.71
C PHE A 45 -2.35 11.15 -3.81
N ASN A 46 -1.78 12.36 -3.90
CA ASN A 46 -2.24 13.40 -4.84
C ASN A 46 -2.25 12.99 -6.32
N SER A 47 -1.47 11.99 -6.70
CA SER A 47 -1.34 11.48 -8.06
C SER A 47 -2.17 10.23 -8.34
N VAL A 48 -3.00 9.78 -7.39
CA VAL A 48 -3.85 8.60 -7.62
C VAL A 48 -4.96 8.92 -8.62
N ASP A 49 -5.11 8.06 -9.62
CA ASP A 49 -6.15 8.23 -10.65
C ASP A 49 -7.17 7.10 -10.57
N ALA A 50 -8.43 7.44 -10.82
CA ALA A 50 -9.52 6.48 -10.88
C ALA A 50 -9.63 5.91 -12.31
N VAL A 51 -9.86 4.59 -12.38
CA VAL A 51 -10.10 3.83 -13.60
C VAL A 51 -11.40 3.05 -13.42
N GLU A 52 -11.93 2.49 -14.50
CA GLU A 52 -13.13 1.65 -14.46
C GLU A 52 -13.04 0.49 -13.47
N ASN A 53 -14.21 0.05 -12.98
CA ASN A 53 -14.41 -1.06 -12.04
C ASN A 53 -13.67 -0.90 -10.70
N HIS A 54 -13.82 0.27 -10.06
CA HIS A 54 -13.25 0.57 -8.74
C HIS A 54 -11.72 0.40 -8.66
N ARG A 55 -11.04 0.49 -9.81
CA ARG A 55 -9.58 0.40 -9.89
C ARG A 55 -8.97 1.79 -9.75
N TYR A 56 -7.86 1.83 -9.05
CA TYR A 56 -7.09 3.04 -8.82
C TYR A 56 -5.63 2.78 -9.16
N VAL A 57 -5.02 3.78 -9.78
CA VAL A 57 -3.66 3.73 -10.28
C VAL A 57 -2.82 4.69 -9.45
N PHE A 58 -1.81 4.17 -8.78
CA PHE A 58 -0.87 4.93 -7.97
C PHE A 58 0.47 5.07 -8.69
N ASN A 59 1.01 6.28 -8.69
CA ASN A 59 2.38 6.52 -9.12
C ASN A 59 3.35 6.12 -8.00
N ILE A 60 4.32 5.29 -8.34
CA ILE A 60 5.33 4.78 -7.40
C ILE A 60 6.71 5.26 -7.84
N LYS A 61 7.52 5.73 -6.87
CA LYS A 61 8.89 6.20 -7.08
C LYS A 61 8.96 7.29 -8.15
N GLY A 62 8.29 8.42 -7.91
CA GLY A 62 8.31 9.56 -8.83
C GLY A 62 7.90 9.20 -10.25
N ASN A 63 6.77 8.50 -10.40
CA ASN A 63 6.18 8.09 -11.69
C ASN A 63 6.90 6.95 -12.43
N SER A 64 7.97 6.36 -11.87
CA SER A 64 8.72 5.27 -12.52
C SER A 64 7.89 3.99 -12.67
N TYR A 65 7.01 3.72 -11.71
CA TYR A 65 6.16 2.54 -11.67
C TYR A 65 4.69 2.91 -11.42
N ARG A 66 3.81 1.96 -11.72
CA ARG A 66 2.37 1.98 -11.49
C ARG A 66 2.00 0.84 -10.57
N LEU A 67 1.27 1.15 -9.51
CA LEU A 67 0.57 0.15 -8.71
C LEU A 67 -0.92 0.29 -8.98
N ILE A 68 -1.55 -0.79 -9.42
CA ILE A 68 -3.01 -0.84 -9.63
C ILE A 68 -3.62 -1.59 -8.46
N ALA A 69 -4.64 -1.01 -7.85
CA ALA A 69 -5.42 -1.68 -6.81
C ALA A 69 -6.92 -1.46 -6.99
N ILE A 70 -7.71 -2.43 -6.54
CA ILE A 70 -9.15 -2.20 -6.31
C ILE A 70 -9.29 -1.68 -4.88
N VAL A 71 -10.05 -0.60 -4.70
CA VAL A 71 -10.30 -0.01 -3.37
C VAL A 71 -11.79 -0.01 -3.11
N LEU A 72 -12.18 -0.62 -1.99
CA LEU A 72 -13.54 -0.61 -1.45
C LEU A 72 -13.52 0.23 -0.16
N PHE A 73 -14.16 1.40 -0.19
CA PHE A 73 -14.14 2.38 0.90
C PHE A 73 -15.03 2.01 2.08
N VAL A 74 -16.12 1.27 1.86
CA VAL A 74 -17.04 0.83 2.92
C VAL A 74 -16.33 -0.16 3.87
N PRO A 75 -15.75 -1.26 3.38
CA PRO A 75 -14.98 -2.18 4.24
C PRO A 75 -13.55 -1.74 4.52
N LYS A 76 -13.09 -0.62 3.96
CA LYS A 76 -11.69 -0.15 4.05
C LYS A 76 -10.69 -1.15 3.47
N HIS A 77 -11.05 -1.83 2.38
CA HIS A 77 -10.24 -2.88 1.75
C HIS A 77 -9.47 -2.37 0.52
N VAL A 78 -8.23 -2.80 0.36
CA VAL A 78 -7.36 -2.50 -0.80
C VAL A 78 -6.78 -3.81 -1.34
N TYR A 79 -7.03 -4.10 -2.62
CA TYR A 79 -6.55 -5.31 -3.29
C TYR A 79 -5.53 -4.96 -4.36
N ILE A 80 -4.26 -5.31 -4.15
CA ILE A 80 -3.21 -5.08 -5.14
C ILE A 80 -3.41 -6.03 -6.33
N ARG A 81 -3.57 -5.45 -7.51
CA ARG A 81 -3.79 -6.17 -8.79
C ARG A 81 -2.50 -6.32 -9.57
N PHE A 82 -1.70 -5.27 -9.63
CA PHE A 82 -0.55 -5.20 -10.52
C PHE A 82 0.46 -4.16 -10.03
N ILE A 83 1.74 -4.42 -10.32
CA ILE A 83 2.82 -3.45 -10.21
C ILE A 83 3.68 -3.60 -11.47
N GLY A 84 4.01 -2.49 -12.11
CA GLY A 84 4.81 -2.50 -13.34
C GLY A 84 5.30 -1.10 -13.72
N THR A 85 6.15 -1.05 -14.73
CA THR A 85 6.51 0.20 -15.41
C THR A 85 5.31 0.77 -16.17
N HIS A 86 5.39 2.04 -16.55
CA HIS A 86 4.38 2.66 -17.39
C HIS A 86 4.17 1.91 -18.72
N ALA A 87 5.26 1.46 -19.36
CA ALA A 87 5.19 0.72 -20.61
C ALA A 87 4.56 -0.68 -20.47
N GLU A 88 4.64 -1.31 -19.29
CA GLU A 88 3.95 -2.56 -19.00
C GLU A 88 2.47 -2.33 -18.69
N TYR A 89 2.16 -1.23 -18.00
CA TYR A 89 0.78 -0.80 -17.75
C TYR A 89 0.02 -0.54 -19.07
N ASP A 90 0.60 0.20 -20.00
CA ASP A 90 -0.04 0.58 -21.27
C ASP A 90 -0.40 -0.64 -22.15
N LYS A 91 0.16 -1.82 -21.86
CA LYS A 91 -0.09 -3.07 -22.61
C LYS A 91 -1.26 -3.89 -22.06
N ILE A 92 -1.81 -3.53 -20.89
CA ILE A 92 -2.94 -4.24 -20.28
C ILE A 92 -4.22 -3.90 -21.07
N THR A 93 -4.75 -4.86 -21.85
CA THR A 93 -5.81 -4.61 -22.85
C THR A 93 -7.16 -5.29 -22.59
N ASP A 94 -7.27 -6.23 -21.64
CA ASP A 94 -8.56 -6.83 -21.27
C ASP A 94 -8.48 -7.53 -19.90
N VAL A 95 -9.56 -7.50 -19.11
CA VAL A 95 -9.59 -8.04 -17.73
C VAL A 95 -10.91 -8.74 -17.47
N GLN A 96 -11.12 -9.98 -17.94
CA GLN A 96 -12.27 -10.79 -17.48
C GLN A 96 -12.12 -12.33 -17.52
N SER A 97 -12.65 -12.98 -16.45
CA SER A 97 -13.56 -14.15 -16.41
C SER A 97 -13.19 -15.53 -15.74
N LEU A 98 -14.13 -16.02 -14.88
CA LEU A 98 -14.72 -17.38 -14.69
C LEU A 98 -14.58 -18.23 -13.37
N LYS A 99 -15.76 -18.43 -12.72
CA LYS A 99 -16.49 -19.50 -11.94
C LYS A 99 -15.90 -20.53 -10.91
N LYS A 100 -16.53 -20.48 -9.71
CA LYS A 100 -17.08 -21.46 -8.69
C LYS A 100 -16.22 -22.45 -7.84
N GLN A 101 -16.71 -22.64 -6.61
CA GLN A 101 -16.06 -22.88 -5.30
C GLN A 101 -15.88 -24.35 -4.83
N GLN A 102 -15.01 -24.52 -3.82
CA GLN A 102 -15.12 -25.53 -2.76
C GLN A 102 -14.64 -24.96 -1.41
N ALA A 103 -15.12 -25.53 -0.29
CA ALA A 103 -14.91 -25.06 1.08
C ALA A 103 -13.41 -25.04 1.48
N MET A 104 -12.94 -23.91 2.04
CA MET A 104 -11.52 -23.65 2.23
C MET A 104 -11.10 -23.65 3.70
N LYS A 105 -10.06 -24.43 4.00
CA LYS A 105 -9.28 -24.39 5.26
C LYS A 105 -8.15 -23.36 5.13
N ALA A 106 -7.40 -23.15 6.22
CA ALA A 106 -6.21 -22.29 6.24
C ALA A 106 -5.26 -22.60 5.07
N ILE A 107 -4.71 -21.55 4.44
CA ILE A 107 -3.80 -21.68 3.29
C ILE A 107 -2.47 -22.25 3.76
N THR A 108 -2.07 -23.37 3.18
CA THR A 108 -0.81 -24.05 3.47
C THR A 108 0.16 -24.07 2.30
N ASN A 109 -0.33 -23.80 1.08
CA ASN A 109 0.46 -23.90 -0.15
C ASN A 109 0.02 -22.91 -1.23
N ASP A 110 0.88 -22.74 -2.24
CA ASP A 110 0.66 -21.80 -3.35
C ASP A 110 -0.58 -22.14 -4.20
N ARG A 111 -0.97 -23.42 -4.29
CA ARG A 111 -2.13 -23.84 -5.08
C ARG A 111 -3.44 -23.37 -4.44
N GLU A 112 -3.55 -23.51 -3.12
CA GLU A 112 -4.67 -22.98 -2.34
C GLU A 112 -4.73 -21.46 -2.43
N TYR A 113 -3.57 -20.79 -2.31
CA TYR A 113 -3.48 -19.34 -2.48
C TYR A 113 -4.04 -18.89 -3.83
N GLN A 114 -3.60 -19.53 -4.92
CA GLN A 114 -4.06 -19.21 -6.27
C GLN A 114 -5.56 -19.47 -6.44
N THR A 115 -6.09 -20.52 -5.81
CA THR A 115 -7.52 -20.85 -5.85
C THR A 115 -8.36 -19.78 -5.17
N ILE A 116 -7.97 -19.35 -3.96
CA ILE A 116 -8.65 -18.26 -3.26
C ILE A 116 -8.55 -16.97 -4.05
N THR A 117 -7.36 -16.65 -4.56
CA THR A 117 -7.14 -15.42 -5.33
C THR A 117 -8.08 -15.36 -6.54
N LYS A 118 -8.26 -16.47 -7.27
CA LYS A 118 -9.23 -16.53 -8.38
C LYS A 118 -10.66 -16.30 -7.91
N ARG A 119 -11.03 -16.80 -6.73
CA ARG A 119 -12.37 -16.57 -6.17
C ARG A 119 -12.57 -15.12 -5.72
N ILE A 120 -11.58 -14.53 -5.04
CA ILE A 120 -11.57 -13.10 -4.68
C ILE A 120 -11.75 -12.25 -5.95
N ASP A 121 -11.04 -12.56 -7.03
CA ASP A 121 -11.15 -11.83 -8.29
C ASP A 121 -12.57 -11.85 -8.83
N GLN A 122 -13.24 -13.01 -8.83
CA GLN A 122 -14.66 -13.12 -9.22
C GLN A 122 -15.60 -12.34 -8.30
N LEU A 123 -15.29 -12.29 -6.99
CA LEU A 123 -16.10 -11.57 -6.01
C LEU A 123 -15.95 -10.06 -6.18
N LEU A 124 -14.76 -9.57 -6.51
CA LEU A 124 -14.49 -8.15 -6.77
C LEU A 124 -15.15 -7.62 -8.04
N ASP A 125 -15.59 -8.49 -8.96
CA ASP A 125 -16.42 -8.09 -10.11
C ASP A 125 -17.89 -7.83 -9.71
N ILE A 126 -18.33 -8.26 -8.52
CA ILE A 126 -19.72 -8.21 -8.05
C ILE A 126 -19.85 -7.28 -6.84
N VAL A 127 -18.91 -7.36 -5.90
CA VAL A 127 -18.92 -6.61 -4.65
C VAL A 127 -18.43 -5.19 -4.90
N THR A 128 -19.27 -4.23 -4.52
CA THR A 128 -19.02 -2.79 -4.63
C THR A 128 -19.33 -2.13 -3.29
N ASP A 129 -18.95 -0.86 -3.12
CA ASP A 129 -19.29 -0.11 -1.91
C ASP A 129 -20.80 0.01 -1.68
N ASP A 130 -21.60 0.09 -2.76
CA ASP A 130 -23.05 0.27 -2.68
C ASP A 130 -23.78 -1.00 -2.18
N ASN A 131 -23.22 -2.18 -2.44
CA ASN A 131 -23.86 -3.46 -2.14
C ASN A 131 -23.15 -4.27 -1.03
N TYR A 132 -22.04 -3.77 -0.49
CA TYR A 132 -21.18 -4.50 0.45
C TYR A 132 -21.94 -5.05 1.67
N ASN A 133 -22.86 -4.26 2.23
CA ASN A 133 -23.63 -4.65 3.42
C ASN A 133 -24.91 -5.45 3.11
N SER A 134 -25.12 -5.86 1.85
CA SER A 134 -26.41 -6.39 1.39
C SER A 134 -26.33 -7.73 0.66
N ILE A 135 -25.12 -8.23 0.36
CA ILE A 135 -24.94 -9.46 -0.41
C ILE A 135 -24.06 -10.49 0.33
N PRO A 136 -24.38 -11.80 0.29
CA PRO A 136 -23.56 -12.85 0.90
C PRO A 136 -22.13 -12.92 0.34
N GLU A 137 -21.94 -12.52 -0.92
CA GLU A 137 -20.65 -12.46 -1.61
C GLU A 137 -19.66 -11.53 -0.90
N ALA A 138 -20.13 -10.48 -0.22
CA ALA A 138 -19.27 -9.59 0.55
C ALA A 138 -18.70 -10.27 1.81
N VAL A 139 -19.51 -11.09 2.49
CA VAL A 139 -19.06 -11.90 3.63
C VAL A 139 -18.03 -12.94 3.18
N GLU A 140 -18.27 -13.59 2.04
CA GLU A 140 -17.31 -14.51 1.45
C GLU A 140 -15.99 -13.80 1.08
N LEU A 141 -16.09 -12.61 0.49
CA LEU A 141 -14.93 -11.80 0.12
C LEU A 141 -14.07 -11.47 1.34
N ASP A 142 -14.67 -10.99 2.43
CA ASP A 142 -13.93 -10.68 3.67
C ASP A 142 -13.24 -11.92 4.26
N PHE A 143 -13.97 -13.04 4.34
CA PHE A 143 -13.42 -14.29 4.86
C PHE A 143 -12.22 -14.78 4.05
N LEU A 144 -12.37 -14.88 2.73
CA LEU A 144 -11.31 -15.35 1.84
C LEU A 144 -10.10 -14.40 1.82
N SER A 145 -10.35 -13.09 1.88
CA SER A 145 -9.29 -12.08 1.92
C SER A 145 -8.50 -12.15 3.22
N THR A 146 -9.16 -12.43 4.34
CA THR A 146 -8.52 -12.71 5.63
C THR A 146 -7.55 -13.89 5.54
N LEU A 147 -7.96 -15.00 4.91
CA LEU A 147 -7.08 -16.17 4.73
C LEU A 147 -5.82 -15.84 3.90
N ILE A 148 -5.96 -15.04 2.84
CA ILE A 148 -4.85 -14.58 2.00
C ILE A 148 -3.91 -13.66 2.78
N GLU A 149 -4.47 -12.75 3.57
CA GLU A 149 -3.70 -11.81 4.37
C GLU A 149 -2.85 -12.54 5.42
N GLU A 150 -3.41 -13.54 6.11
CA GLU A 150 -2.68 -14.35 7.09
C GLU A 150 -1.52 -15.11 6.44
N TYR A 151 -1.75 -15.67 5.25
CA TYR A 151 -0.71 -16.35 4.49
C TYR A 151 0.39 -15.37 4.05
N ASP A 152 0.04 -14.24 3.46
CA ASP A 152 0.99 -13.22 3.02
C ASP A 152 1.80 -12.69 4.20
N ARG A 153 1.20 -12.52 5.38
CA ARG A 153 1.87 -12.02 6.59
C ARG A 153 2.98 -12.94 7.03
N LYS A 154 2.70 -14.24 6.99
CA LYS A 154 3.62 -15.28 7.44
C LYS A 154 4.78 -15.50 6.47
N HIS A 155 4.54 -15.38 5.16
CA HIS A 155 5.52 -15.75 4.13
C HIS A 155 6.20 -14.55 3.47
N TYR A 156 5.55 -13.38 3.44
CA TYR A 156 5.99 -12.19 2.71
C TYR A 156 5.82 -10.92 3.58
N PRO A 157 6.46 -10.84 4.75
CA PRO A 157 6.36 -9.66 5.60
C PRO A 157 6.89 -8.42 4.90
N ILE A 158 6.14 -7.32 4.97
CA ILE A 158 6.55 -6.01 4.44
C ILE A 158 7.10 -5.19 5.59
N ALA A 159 8.36 -4.77 5.48
CA ALA A 159 9.01 -3.92 6.48
C ALA A 159 8.54 -2.47 6.35
N LEU A 160 8.81 -1.68 7.39
CA LEU A 160 8.79 -0.22 7.27
C LEU A 160 10.07 0.23 6.54
N PRO A 161 9.98 1.25 5.67
CA PRO A 161 11.18 1.84 5.09
C PRO A 161 12.01 2.49 6.20
N GLN A 162 13.34 2.55 6.01
CA GLN A 162 14.20 3.33 6.88
C GLN A 162 13.93 4.83 6.68
N LEU A 163 13.98 5.62 7.76
CA LEU A 163 13.70 7.06 7.68
C LEU A 163 14.64 7.77 6.69
N SER A 164 15.93 7.43 6.68
CA SER A 164 16.89 8.00 5.73
C SER A 164 16.48 7.74 4.28
N GLU A 165 16.05 6.52 3.97
CA GLU A 165 15.62 6.13 2.63
C GLU A 165 14.30 6.79 2.25
N ALA A 166 13.35 6.90 3.18
CA ALA A 166 12.11 7.63 2.96
C ALA A 166 12.36 9.12 2.68
N ILE A 167 13.30 9.77 3.39
CA ILE A 167 13.72 11.15 3.12
C ILE A 167 14.37 11.26 1.73
N ARG A 168 15.28 10.35 1.36
CA ARG A 168 15.89 10.33 0.02
C ARG A 168 14.86 10.16 -1.08
N LEU A 169 13.88 9.28 -0.87
CA LEU A 169 12.76 9.10 -1.80
C LEU A 169 12.00 10.41 -1.98
N ARG A 170 11.68 11.13 -0.91
CA ARG A 170 10.97 12.42 -1.00
C ARG A 170 11.79 13.50 -1.67
N MET A 171 13.08 13.57 -1.39
CA MET A 171 13.98 14.47 -2.12
C MET A 171 13.94 14.20 -3.63
N TYR A 172 13.99 12.93 -4.02
CA TYR A 172 13.90 12.52 -5.43
C TYR A 172 12.54 12.89 -6.04
N GLU A 173 11.42 12.54 -5.39
CA GLU A 173 10.07 12.77 -5.90
C GLU A 173 9.70 14.26 -5.99
N MET A 174 10.20 15.07 -5.06
CA MET A 174 9.99 16.51 -5.05
C MET A 174 11.03 17.27 -5.89
N ASN A 175 12.03 16.58 -6.43
CA ASN A 175 13.16 17.15 -7.15
C ASN A 175 13.87 18.26 -6.35
N ILE A 176 14.17 18.00 -5.08
CA ILE A 176 14.85 18.95 -4.17
C ILE A 176 16.20 18.40 -3.68
N ASN A 177 17.14 19.31 -3.46
CA ASN A 177 18.44 19.00 -2.85
C ASN A 177 18.43 19.12 -1.31
N GLN A 178 19.54 18.75 -0.65
CA GLN A 178 19.63 18.79 0.82
C GLN A 178 19.50 20.21 1.40
N ALA A 179 19.96 21.24 0.69
CA ALA A 179 19.87 22.62 1.16
C ALA A 179 18.42 23.14 1.11
N GLU A 180 17.68 22.75 0.07
CA GLU A 180 16.24 23.03 -0.04
C GLU A 180 15.45 22.26 1.01
N LEU A 181 15.80 20.99 1.26
CA LEU A 181 15.20 20.20 2.34
C LEU A 181 15.44 20.83 3.72
N ALA A 182 16.66 21.32 3.98
CA ALA A 182 17.00 22.02 5.23
C ALA A 182 16.09 23.24 5.44
N LYS A 183 15.88 24.03 4.38
CA LYS A 183 14.97 25.19 4.40
C LYS A 183 13.52 24.76 4.63
N LEU A 184 13.05 23.72 3.94
CA LEU A 184 11.69 23.20 4.06
C LEU A 184 11.35 22.71 5.48
N LEU A 185 12.32 22.06 6.14
CA LEU A 185 12.16 21.53 7.50
C LEU A 185 12.50 22.57 8.59
N GLY A 186 13.08 23.73 8.22
CA GLY A 186 13.52 24.74 9.17
C GLY A 186 14.68 24.28 10.06
N VAL A 187 15.60 23.47 9.52
CA VAL A 187 16.78 22.93 10.24
C VAL A 187 18.07 23.29 9.53
N SER A 188 19.22 23.09 10.20
CA SER A 188 20.53 23.30 9.58
C SER A 188 20.86 22.21 8.55
N PRO A 189 21.69 22.49 7.53
CA PRO A 189 22.16 21.47 6.58
C PRO A 189 22.85 20.28 7.26
N SER A 190 23.59 20.52 8.34
CA SER A 190 24.22 19.45 9.12
C SER A 190 23.19 18.46 9.68
N ARG A 191 22.01 18.94 10.11
CA ARG A 191 20.93 18.08 10.61
C ARG A 191 20.36 17.18 9.51
N ILE A 192 20.29 17.67 8.28
CA ILE A 192 19.89 16.83 7.14
C ILE A 192 20.88 15.69 6.94
N THR A 193 22.19 15.95 6.98
CA THR A 193 23.21 14.91 6.90
C THR A 193 23.08 13.87 8.02
N GLU A 194 22.79 14.31 9.24
CA GLU A 194 22.55 13.41 10.38
C GLU A 194 21.33 12.49 10.12
N TYR A 195 20.21 13.02 9.65
CA TYR A 195 19.01 12.23 9.34
C TYR A 195 19.24 11.25 8.19
N LEU A 196 19.96 11.68 7.15
CA LEU A 196 20.32 10.84 6.00
C LEU A 196 21.33 9.73 6.36
N SER A 197 21.99 9.84 7.51
CA SER A 197 22.88 8.83 8.09
C SER A 197 22.18 7.94 9.13
N GLY A 198 20.86 8.12 9.35
CA GLY A 198 20.04 7.28 10.22
C GLY A 198 19.81 7.82 11.63
N LYS A 199 20.22 9.05 11.94
CA LYS A 199 19.95 9.65 13.25
C LYS A 199 18.48 10.06 13.37
N GLU A 200 17.87 9.74 14.51
CA GLU A 200 16.48 10.08 14.78
C GLU A 200 16.27 11.59 15.03
N PRO A 201 15.20 12.19 14.49
CA PRO A 201 14.83 13.56 14.78
C PRO A 201 14.18 13.69 16.17
N SER A 202 14.19 14.91 16.74
CA SER A 202 13.37 15.19 17.92
C SER A 202 11.88 15.18 17.55
N LEU A 203 10.98 14.96 18.52
CA LEU A 203 9.52 14.92 18.27
C LEU A 203 8.98 16.14 17.52
N LYS A 204 9.53 17.34 17.82
CA LYS A 204 9.16 18.57 17.12
C LYS A 204 9.51 18.49 15.63
N ILE A 205 10.71 18.03 15.29
CA ILE A 205 11.16 17.90 13.90
C ILE A 205 10.48 16.70 13.22
N ALA A 206 10.26 15.60 13.94
CA ALA A 206 9.54 14.42 13.46
C ALA A 206 8.16 14.82 12.91
N ARG A 207 7.41 15.62 13.67
CA ARG A 207 6.11 16.15 13.22
C ARG A 207 6.21 16.96 11.93
N ILE A 208 7.22 17.83 11.82
CA ILE A 208 7.44 18.63 10.61
C ILE A 208 7.80 17.73 9.42
N ILE A 209 8.61 16.68 9.63
CA ILE A 209 8.94 15.70 8.60
C ILE A 209 7.66 14.99 8.12
N CYS A 210 6.82 14.52 9.04
CA CYS A 210 5.54 13.89 8.68
C CYS A 210 4.68 14.82 7.81
N GLU A 211 4.50 16.07 8.25
CA GLU A 211 3.64 17.06 7.58
C GLU A 211 4.21 17.52 6.23
N LYS A 212 5.50 17.85 6.17
CA LYS A 212 6.13 18.45 4.97
C LYS A 212 6.55 17.43 3.93
N LEU A 213 6.96 16.25 4.35
CA LEU A 213 7.43 15.20 3.45
C LEU A 213 6.39 14.11 3.24
N ASN A 214 5.22 14.18 3.90
CA ASN A 214 4.20 13.14 3.84
C ASN A 214 4.85 11.77 4.09
N ILE A 215 5.51 11.60 5.23
CA ILE A 215 6.11 10.33 5.67
C ILE A 215 5.33 9.86 6.89
N SER A 216 5.00 8.57 6.95
CA SER A 216 4.29 7.99 8.09
C SER A 216 5.01 8.25 9.41
N ALA A 217 4.24 8.51 10.47
CA ALA A 217 4.79 8.67 11.81
C ALA A 217 5.51 7.39 12.28
N ASN A 218 5.04 6.21 11.86
CA ASN A 218 5.70 4.94 12.21
C ASN A 218 7.12 4.86 11.64
N VAL A 219 7.31 5.35 10.42
CA VAL A 219 8.61 5.45 9.75
C VAL A 219 9.50 6.48 10.45
N VAL A 220 8.96 7.66 10.78
CA VAL A 220 9.75 8.75 11.39
C VAL A 220 10.17 8.43 12.83
N LEU A 221 9.32 7.74 13.59
CA LEU A 221 9.56 7.40 14.98
C LEU A 221 10.21 6.03 15.18
N GLY A 222 10.45 5.27 14.09
CA GLY A 222 11.06 3.94 14.15
C GLY A 222 10.23 2.92 14.94
N VAL A 223 8.93 3.15 15.13
CA VAL A 223 8.07 2.25 15.88
C VAL A 223 7.72 1.03 15.03
N SER A 224 7.92 -0.17 15.59
CA SER A 224 7.51 -1.42 14.94
C SER A 224 6.00 -1.40 14.69
N ARG A 225 5.56 -1.90 13.54
CA ARG A 225 4.11 -2.06 13.26
C ARG A 225 3.46 -2.82 14.42
N PRO A 226 2.36 -2.30 15.00
CA PRO A 226 1.63 -3.08 15.98
C PRO A 226 1.24 -4.41 15.35
N ALA A 227 1.53 -5.53 16.04
CA ALA A 227 0.91 -6.80 15.70
C ALA A 227 -0.60 -6.56 15.80
N TYR A 228 -1.33 -6.65 14.68
CA TYR A 228 -2.74 -6.25 14.58
C TYR A 228 -3.51 -6.63 15.85
N SER A 229 -4.08 -5.64 16.53
CA SER A 229 -5.09 -5.91 17.54
C SER A 229 -6.25 -6.63 16.84
N LYS A 230 -6.67 -7.76 17.40
CA LYS A 230 -7.95 -8.39 17.07
C LYS A 230 -9.07 -7.41 17.39
N SER A 231 -9.38 -6.49 16.49
CA SER A 231 -10.48 -5.54 16.65
C SER A 231 -11.24 -5.50 15.33
N GLY A 232 -12.25 -6.36 15.27
CA GLY A 232 -13.12 -6.55 14.12
C GLY A 232 -14.07 -7.74 14.32
N VAL A 233 -14.56 -7.94 15.54
CA VAL A 233 -15.78 -8.71 15.80
C VAL A 233 -16.72 -7.76 16.52
N TYR A 234 -17.65 -7.19 15.77
CA TYR A 234 -18.89 -6.62 16.28
C TYR A 234 -20.01 -7.11 15.37
#